data_AF-A0A0F9B8Z9-F1
#
_entry.id   AF-A0A0F9B8Z9-F1
#
_cell.length_a   1.000
_cell.length_b   1.000
_cell.length_c   1.000
_cell.angle_alpha   90.00
_cell.angle_beta   90.00
_cell.angle_gamma   90.00
#
_symmetry.space_group_name_H-M   'P 1'
#
loop_
_entity.id
_entity.type
_entity.pdbx_description
1 polymer ?
#
loop_
_entity_poly.entity_id
_entity_poly.type
_entity_poly.pdbx_seq_one_letter_code
_entity_poly.pdbx_strand_id
1 'polypeptide(L)'
;MVIYGVSFDMVGKQPIVLLKTVEGNKFLPIWIGHPEAAAILMKLQGASTPRPMTHDLIGEMISEFNATCTRVSVTELKENTFFASITLSMNGQEVEIDSRPSDALAVAVRTSAPIFAADDVIQESAIEFEHEVEDTEEVVDKFKRFLDDVTPEDFAEGNG
;
A
#
# COMPACT_ATOMS: atom_id res chain seq x y z
N MET A 1 -0.72 -6.52 7.11
CA MET A 1 -1.39 -6.52 5.79
C MET A 1 -0.45 -7.13 4.76
N VAL A 2 -0.99 -7.57 3.63
CA VAL A 2 -0.24 -8.11 2.48
C VAL A 2 -0.69 -7.43 1.20
N ILE A 3 0.20 -7.29 0.23
CA ILE A 3 -0.20 -6.84 -1.11
C ILE A 3 -0.94 -8.01 -1.77
N TYR A 4 -2.25 -7.84 -1.93
CA TYR A 4 -3.10 -8.82 -2.59
C TYR A 4 -2.91 -8.79 -4.10
N GLY A 5 -2.80 -7.58 -4.67
CA GLY A 5 -2.57 -7.40 -6.09
C GLY A 5 -2.46 -5.93 -6.48
N VAL A 6 -2.15 -5.71 -7.75
CA VAL A 6 -2.23 -4.40 -8.40
C VAL A 6 -3.20 -4.52 -9.55
N SER A 7 -4.20 -3.64 -9.59
CA SER A 7 -5.22 -3.57 -10.63
C SER A 7 -5.27 -2.16 -11.22
N PHE A 8 -6.18 -1.91 -12.15
CA PHE A 8 -6.35 -0.62 -12.82
C PHE A 8 -7.80 -0.21 -12.79
N ASP A 9 -8.05 1.08 -12.58
CA ASP A 9 -9.39 1.61 -12.71
C ASP A 9 -9.86 1.54 -14.19
N MET A 10 -11.09 1.07 -14.45
CA MET A 10 -11.67 0.97 -15.80
C MET A 10 -11.86 2.29 -16.60
N VAL A 11 -11.90 3.45 -15.95
CA VAL A 11 -12.18 4.76 -16.57
C VAL A 11 -10.89 5.51 -16.91
N GLY A 12 -10.07 5.78 -15.90
CA GLY A 12 -8.81 6.51 -16.01
C GLY A 12 -7.60 5.62 -16.23
N LYS A 13 -7.75 4.29 -16.09
CA LYS A 13 -6.63 3.32 -16.08
C LYS A 13 -5.58 3.67 -15.03
N GLN A 14 -5.99 4.32 -13.93
CA GLN A 14 -5.09 4.62 -12.84
C GLN A 14 -4.82 3.33 -12.04
N PRO A 15 -3.55 3.02 -11.74
CA PRO A 15 -3.21 1.85 -10.95
C PRO A 15 -3.70 1.94 -9.50
N ILE A 16 -4.16 0.82 -8.98
CA ILE A 16 -4.60 0.63 -7.59
C ILE A 16 -3.82 -0.54 -7.02
N VAL A 17 -3.14 -0.34 -5.89
CA VAL A 17 -2.61 -1.44 -5.07
C VAL A 17 -3.65 -1.82 -4.02
N LEU A 18 -3.94 -3.11 -3.91
CA LEU A 18 -4.89 -3.65 -2.94
C LEU A 18 -4.11 -4.28 -1.78
N LEU A 19 -4.24 -3.71 -0.58
CA LEU A 19 -3.71 -4.30 0.64
C LEU A 19 -4.81 -5.12 1.33
N LYS A 20 -4.58 -6.41 1.57
CA LYS A 20 -5.49 -7.26 2.35
C LYS A 20 -5.02 -7.38 3.80
N THR A 21 -5.95 -7.35 4.75
CA THR A 21 -5.63 -7.72 6.13
C THR A 21 -5.19 -9.18 6.18
N VAL A 22 -4.27 -9.51 7.09
CA VAL A 22 -3.84 -10.93 7.26
C VAL A 22 -4.95 -11.74 7.92
N GLU A 23 -5.67 -11.11 8.84
CA GLU A 23 -6.85 -11.66 9.50
C GLU A 23 -8.10 -10.98 8.95
N GLY A 24 -9.15 -11.77 8.70
CA GLY A 24 -10.39 -11.27 8.11
C GLY A 24 -10.27 -11.00 6.61
N ASN A 25 -11.25 -10.28 6.08
CA ASN A 25 -11.44 -10.12 4.64
C ASN A 25 -11.67 -8.65 4.27
N LYS A 26 -10.77 -7.79 4.80
CA LYS A 26 -10.77 -6.36 4.55
C LYS A 26 -9.68 -5.99 3.55
N PHE A 27 -10.02 -5.12 2.61
CA PHE A 27 -9.13 -4.64 1.57
C PHE A 27 -9.03 -3.12 1.64
N LEU A 28 -7.81 -2.60 1.75
CA LEU A 28 -7.47 -1.19 1.67
C LEU A 28 -6.90 -0.88 0.28
N PRO A 29 -7.68 -0.23 -0.61
CA PRO A 29 -7.22 0.20 -1.91
C PRO A 29 -6.44 1.52 -1.82
N ILE A 30 -5.31 1.60 -2.52
CA ILE A 30 -4.49 2.80 -2.60
C ILE A 30 -4.16 3.07 -4.07
N TRP A 31 -4.59 4.22 -4.59
CA TRP A 31 -4.20 4.65 -5.93
C TRP A 31 -2.74 5.10 -5.94
N ILE A 32 -2.02 4.68 -6.96
CA ILE A 32 -0.60 5.00 -7.13
C ILE A 32 -0.31 5.37 -8.59
N GLY A 33 0.87 5.93 -8.83
CA GLY A 33 1.32 6.23 -10.18
C GLY A 33 1.70 4.97 -10.97
N HIS A 34 1.66 5.07 -12.30
CA HIS A 34 2.07 4.01 -13.21
C HIS A 34 3.53 3.53 -12.97
N PRO A 35 4.52 4.43 -12.80
CA PRO A 35 5.89 4.01 -12.51
C PRO A 35 6.01 3.20 -11.22
N GLU A 36 5.30 3.63 -10.16
CA GLU A 36 5.31 2.96 -8.86
C GLU A 36 4.64 1.58 -8.93
N ALA A 37 3.49 1.50 -9.62
CA ALA A 37 2.80 0.23 -9.86
C ALA A 37 3.69 -0.78 -10.60
N ALA A 38 4.37 -0.32 -11.65
CA ALA A 38 5.31 -1.16 -12.40
C ALA A 38 6.47 -1.65 -11.51
N ALA A 39 7.03 -0.78 -10.66
CA ALA A 39 8.12 -1.13 -9.75
C ALA A 39 7.72 -2.17 -8.69
N ILE A 40 6.48 -2.14 -8.20
CA ILE A 40 5.91 -3.13 -7.27
C ILE A 40 5.64 -4.45 -8.01
N LEU A 41 4.90 -4.40 -9.12
CA LEU A 41 4.52 -5.58 -9.91
C LEU A 41 5.73 -6.39 -10.37
N MET A 42 6.76 -5.73 -10.88
CA MET A 42 7.97 -6.40 -11.35
C MET A 42 8.61 -7.24 -10.24
N LYS A 43 8.65 -6.72 -9.01
CA LYS A 43 9.23 -7.45 -7.88
C LYS A 43 8.32 -8.59 -7.41
N LEU A 44 7.00 -8.37 -7.34
CA LEU A 44 6.03 -9.41 -7.00
C LEU A 44 6.06 -10.59 -7.98
N GLN A 45 6.31 -10.33 -9.26
CA GLN A 45 6.46 -11.36 -10.30
C GLN A 45 7.83 -12.04 -10.29
N GLY A 46 8.73 -11.68 -9.37
CA GLY A 46 10.08 -12.22 -9.30
C GLY A 46 10.97 -11.83 -10.49
N ALA A 47 10.59 -10.82 -11.27
CA ALA A 47 11.39 -10.35 -12.39
C ALA A 47 12.61 -9.56 -11.90
N SER A 48 13.75 -9.79 -12.55
CA SER A 48 15.02 -9.13 -12.26
C SER A 48 15.54 -8.38 -13.49
N THR A 49 16.11 -7.20 -13.27
CA THR A 49 16.75 -6.41 -14.32
C THR A 49 18.29 -6.54 -14.25
N PRO A 50 19.02 -6.37 -15.36
CA PRO A 50 20.50 -6.44 -15.35
C PRO A 50 21.20 -5.38 -14.50
N ARG A 51 20.50 -4.28 -14.21
CA ARG A 51 20.95 -3.19 -13.34
C ARG A 51 19.85 -2.92 -12.30
N PRO A 52 20.20 -2.55 -11.06
CA PRO A 52 19.23 -2.28 -10.02
C PRO A 52 18.35 -1.09 -10.40
N MET A 53 17.03 -1.20 -10.18
CA MET A 53 16.12 -0.06 -10.25
C MET A 53 16.18 0.76 -8.96
N THR A 54 15.47 1.88 -8.92
CA THR A 54 15.50 2.82 -7.78
C THR A 54 15.23 2.15 -6.43
N HIS A 55 14.15 1.37 -6.31
CA HIS A 55 13.83 0.71 -5.04
C HIS A 55 14.76 -0.48 -4.75
N ASP A 56 15.38 -1.09 -5.76
CA ASP A 56 16.43 -2.12 -5.54
C ASP A 56 17.68 -1.46 -4.94
N LEU A 57 18.11 -0.33 -5.51
CA LEU A 57 19.21 0.49 -4.99
C LEU A 57 18.94 0.94 -3.55
N ILE A 58 17.71 1.36 -3.23
CA ILE A 58 17.34 1.73 -1.85
C ILE A 58 17.47 0.53 -0.91
N GLY A 59 17.00 -0.65 -1.32
CA GLY A 59 17.14 -1.88 -0.54
C GLY A 59 18.61 -2.25 -0.30
N GLU A 60 19.44 -2.16 -1.34
CA GLU A 60 20.89 -2.36 -1.25
C GLU A 60 21.53 -1.35 -0.29
N MET A 61 21.19 -0.06 -0.39
CA MET A 61 21.69 0.97 0.52
C MET A 61 21.34 0.68 1.98
N ILE A 62 20.09 0.32 2.28
CA ILE A 62 19.66 -0.06 3.63
C ILE A 62 20.55 -1.19 4.17
N SER A 63 20.81 -2.22 3.35
CA SER A 63 21.67 -3.35 3.70
C SER A 63 23.14 -2.93 3.92
N GLU A 64 23.71 -2.14 3.02
CA GLU A 64 25.12 -1.68 3.09
C GLU A 64 25.39 -0.80 4.31
N PHE A 65 24.39 -0.05 4.77
CA PHE A 65 24.48 0.71 6.02
C PHE A 65 24.23 -0.13 7.28
N ASN A 66 24.12 -1.46 7.16
CA ASN A 66 23.76 -2.38 8.24
C ASN A 66 22.45 -1.98 8.94
N ALA A 67 21.51 -1.41 8.19
CA ALA A 67 20.18 -1.13 8.64
C ALA A 67 19.22 -2.25 8.21
N THR A 68 18.09 -2.37 8.90
CA THR A 68 17.02 -3.31 8.57
C THR A 68 15.72 -2.56 8.48
N CYS A 69 14.99 -2.69 7.37
CA CYS A 69 13.61 -2.20 7.29
C CYS A 69 12.71 -3.12 8.14
N THR A 70 12.32 -2.66 9.32
CA THR A 70 11.59 -3.47 10.30
C THR A 70 10.10 -3.50 10.02
N ARG A 71 9.55 -2.43 9.44
CA ARG A 71 8.16 -2.36 8.99
C ARG A 71 7.94 -1.19 8.04
N VAL A 72 6.84 -1.26 7.31
CA VAL A 72 6.22 -0.09 6.67
C VAL A 72 4.79 0.05 7.15
N SER A 73 4.32 1.28 7.31
CA SER A 73 2.98 1.55 7.86
C SER A 73 2.26 2.58 7.02
N VAL A 74 1.01 2.33 6.62
CA VAL A 74 0.10 3.39 6.17
C VAL A 74 -0.47 4.05 7.42
N THR A 75 -0.11 5.30 7.66
CA THR A 75 -0.26 5.94 8.97
C THR A 75 -1.55 6.74 9.10
N GLU A 76 -1.95 7.43 8.04
CA GLU A 76 -3.13 8.30 8.05
C GLU A 76 -3.67 8.56 6.65
N LEU A 77 -4.92 9.01 6.58
CA LEU A 77 -5.55 9.57 5.39
C LEU A 77 -5.92 11.03 5.70
N LYS A 78 -5.43 11.98 4.91
CA LYS A 78 -5.78 13.40 5.03
C LYS A 78 -6.10 13.96 3.67
N GLU A 79 -7.25 14.60 3.52
CA GLU A 79 -7.67 15.23 2.26
C GLU A 79 -7.53 14.27 1.05
N ASN A 80 -8.00 13.03 1.21
CA ASN A 80 -7.87 11.95 0.21
C ASN A 80 -6.43 11.53 -0.14
N THR A 81 -5.45 11.91 0.68
CA THR A 81 -4.04 11.55 0.51
C THR A 81 -3.59 10.63 1.64
N PHE A 82 -3.21 9.40 1.30
CA PHE A 82 -2.61 8.47 2.25
C PHE A 82 -1.16 8.85 2.53
N PHE A 83 -0.79 8.79 3.81
CA PHE A 83 0.57 8.93 4.30
C PHE A 83 1.09 7.57 4.77
N ALA A 84 2.40 7.39 4.70
CA ALA A 84 3.04 6.19 5.16
C ALA A 84 4.39 6.49 5.82
N SER A 85 4.91 5.51 6.55
CA SER A 85 6.25 5.55 7.09
C SER A 85 7.02 4.27 6.81
N ILE A 86 8.33 4.40 6.69
CA ILE A 86 9.29 3.29 6.65
C ILE A 86 10.07 3.34 7.96
N THR A 87 9.97 2.29 8.79
CA THR A 87 10.76 2.17 10.01
C THR A 87 12.01 1.34 9.71
N LEU A 88 13.17 1.94 9.96
CA LEU A 88 14.48 1.27 9.87
C LEU A 88 15.04 1.08 11.28
N SER A 89 15.66 -0.06 11.55
CA SER A 89 16.50 -0.29 12.72
C SER A 89 17.97 -0.23 12.31
N MET A 90 18.75 0.61 12.98
CA MET A 90 20.20 0.74 12.77
C MET A 90 20.88 0.90 14.14
N ASN A 91 21.83 0.02 14.45
CA ASN A 91 22.55 0.03 15.74
C ASN A 91 21.65 0.03 16.99
N GLY A 92 20.51 -0.65 16.92
CA GLY A 92 19.53 -0.72 18.01
C GLY A 92 18.67 0.53 18.20
N GLN A 93 18.77 1.50 17.29
CA GLN A 93 17.89 2.67 17.22
C GLN A 93 16.92 2.52 16.07
N GLU A 94 15.66 2.85 16.32
CA GLU A 94 14.65 2.96 15.27
C GLU A 94 14.62 4.37 14.70
N VAL A 95 14.58 4.45 13.37
CA VAL A 95 14.41 5.68 12.62
C VAL A 95 13.17 5.52 11.77
N GLU A 96 12.22 6.43 11.93
CA GLU A 96 11.01 6.49 11.13
C GLU A 96 11.18 7.55 10.04
N ILE A 97 10.91 7.17 8.80
CA ILE A 97 11.07 8.02 7.62
C ILE A 97 9.69 8.19 6.98
N ASP A 98 9.27 9.44 6.83
CA ASP A 98 8.05 9.79 6.09
C ASP A 98 8.13 9.30 4.63
N SER A 99 7.02 8.79 4.12
CA SER A 99 6.98 8.16 2.81
C SER A 99 5.58 8.22 2.18
N ARG A 100 5.55 8.24 0.86
CA ARG A 100 4.32 7.90 0.14
C ARG A 100 4.06 6.40 0.29
N PRO A 101 2.80 5.95 0.40
CA PRO A 101 2.49 4.51 0.47
C PRO A 101 3.10 3.72 -0.69
N SER A 102 3.10 4.28 -1.91
CA SER A 102 3.67 3.64 -3.08
C SER A 102 5.16 3.30 -2.93
N ASP A 103 5.95 4.19 -2.33
CA ASP A 103 7.38 3.98 -2.11
C ASP A 103 7.62 3.01 -0.94
N ALA A 104 6.89 3.19 0.16
CA ALA A 104 6.95 2.31 1.31
C ALA A 104 6.64 0.85 0.91
N LEU A 105 5.58 0.62 0.13
CA LEU A 105 5.22 -0.69 -0.38
C LEU A 105 6.28 -1.25 -1.34
N ALA A 106 6.84 -0.42 -2.23
CA ALA A 106 7.91 -0.83 -3.15
C ALA A 106 9.21 -1.22 -2.42
N VAL A 107 9.51 -0.59 -1.29
CA VAL A 107 10.62 -0.99 -0.39
C VAL A 107 10.28 -2.28 0.34
N ALA A 108 9.07 -2.40 0.90
CA ALA A 108 8.66 -3.58 1.66
C ALA A 108 8.72 -4.87 0.84
N VAL A 109 8.31 -4.85 -0.43
CA VAL A 109 8.42 -6.04 -1.32
C VAL A 109 9.86 -6.45 -1.62
N ARG A 110 10.83 -5.57 -1.42
CA ARG A 110 12.26 -5.85 -1.65
C ARG A 110 12.98 -6.27 -0.38
N THR A 111 12.64 -5.65 0.74
CA THR A 111 13.21 -5.95 2.05
C THR A 111 12.47 -7.07 2.77
N SER A 112 11.34 -7.52 2.24
CA SER A 112 10.40 -8.42 2.91
C SER A 112 9.90 -7.88 4.25
N ALA A 113 9.89 -6.55 4.41
CA ALA A 113 9.40 -5.91 5.62
C ALA A 113 7.88 -6.09 5.75
N PRO A 114 7.37 -6.34 6.97
CA PRO A 114 5.94 -6.43 7.21
C PRO A 114 5.25 -5.09 6.94
N ILE A 115 4.05 -5.17 6.36
CA ILE A 115 3.20 -4.01 6.03
C ILE A 115 2.10 -3.87 7.08
N PHE A 116 1.91 -2.67 7.61
CA PHE A 116 0.85 -2.31 8.53
C PHE A 116 0.01 -1.17 7.97
N ALA A 117 -1.18 -0.99 8.51
CA ALA A 117 -1.97 0.21 8.37
C ALA A 117 -2.58 0.54 9.73
N ALA A 118 -2.74 1.82 10.03
CA ALA A 118 -3.41 2.27 11.25
C ALA A 118 -4.86 1.77 11.28
N ASP A 119 -5.36 1.45 12.47
CA ASP A 119 -6.72 0.92 12.64
C ASP A 119 -7.77 1.92 12.12
N ASP A 120 -7.59 3.21 12.40
CA ASP A 120 -8.49 4.28 11.93
C ASP A 120 -8.53 4.32 10.39
N VAL A 121 -7.37 4.16 9.74
CA VAL A 121 -7.28 4.08 8.26
C VAL A 121 -8.03 2.86 7.72
N ILE A 122 -7.91 1.71 8.39
CA ILE A 122 -8.63 0.49 7.99
C ILE A 122 -10.14 0.67 8.20
N GLN A 123 -10.55 1.26 9.32
CA GLN A 123 -11.96 1.45 9.63
C GLN A 123 -12.64 2.43 8.67
N GLU A 124 -11.95 3.51 8.29
CA GLU A 124 -12.49 4.54 7.42
C GLU A 124 -12.48 4.14 5.94
N SER A 125 -11.43 3.46 5.48
CA SER A 125 -11.15 3.31 4.04
C SER A 125 -11.06 1.87 3.52
N ALA A 126 -11.09 0.86 4.40
CA ALA A 126 -11.08 -0.52 3.93
C ALA A 126 -12.49 -1.06 3.66
N ILE A 127 -12.62 -1.88 2.63
CA ILE A 127 -13.85 -2.60 2.33
C ILE A 127 -13.79 -4.02 2.87
N GLU A 128 -14.83 -4.42 3.58
CA GLU A 128 -15.03 -5.78 4.06
C GLU A 128 -15.89 -6.60 3.07
N PHE A 129 -15.50 -7.85 2.87
CA PHE A 129 -16.22 -8.82 2.05
C PHE A 129 -16.68 -9.99 2.91
N GLU A 130 -17.95 -10.41 2.78
CA GLU A 130 -18.53 -11.49 3.56
C GLU A 130 -17.90 -12.87 3.26
N HIS A 131 -17.42 -13.06 2.03
CA HIS A 131 -16.82 -14.30 1.55
C HIS A 131 -15.44 -14.00 0.97
N GLU A 132 -14.52 -14.97 1.07
CA GLU A 132 -13.21 -14.83 0.42
C GLU A 132 -13.40 -14.51 -1.05
N VAL A 133 -12.77 -13.42 -1.48
CA VAL A 133 -12.79 -12.99 -2.87
C VAL A 133 -11.63 -13.67 -3.57
N GLU A 134 -11.90 -14.42 -4.63
CA GLU A 134 -10.85 -15.08 -5.43
C GLU A 134 -10.31 -14.15 -6.53
N ASP A 135 -11.05 -13.10 -6.90
CA ASP A 135 -10.72 -12.22 -8.02
C ASP A 135 -10.46 -10.76 -7.60
N THR A 136 -9.28 -10.26 -7.95
CA THR A 136 -8.92 -8.83 -7.81
C THR A 136 -9.86 -7.88 -8.53
N GLU A 137 -10.43 -8.26 -9.69
CA GLU A 137 -11.35 -7.40 -10.44
C GLU A 137 -12.67 -7.19 -9.66
N GLU A 138 -13.19 -8.24 -9.03
CA GLU A 138 -14.39 -8.17 -8.19
C GLU A 138 -14.18 -7.22 -7.00
N VAL A 139 -12.99 -7.24 -6.39
CA VAL A 139 -12.64 -6.32 -5.30
C VAL A 139 -12.72 -4.86 -5.75
N VAL A 140 -12.13 -4.56 -6.92
CA VAL A 140 -12.11 -3.20 -7.48
C VAL A 140 -13.51 -2.73 -7.86
N ASP A 141 -14.32 -3.58 -8.47
CA ASP A 141 -15.68 -3.23 -8.88
C ASP A 141 -16.59 -2.94 -7.69
N LYS A 142 -16.52 -3.74 -6.61
CA LYS A 142 -17.26 -3.46 -5.38
C LYS A 142 -16.81 -2.15 -4.74
N PHE A 143 -15.52 -1.87 -4.76
CA PHE A 143 -14.98 -0.61 -4.25
C PHE A 143 -15.47 0.60 -5.03
N LYS A 144 -15.56 0.51 -6.34
CA LYS A 144 -16.16 1.59 -7.13
C LYS A 144 -17.62 1.84 -6.79
N ARG A 145 -18.42 0.79 -6.65
CA ARG A 145 -19.83 0.95 -6.23
C ARG A 145 -19.93 1.64 -4.88
N PHE A 146 -19.06 1.27 -3.94
CA PHE A 146 -18.97 1.97 -2.66
C PHE A 146 -18.64 3.46 -2.84
N LEU A 147 -17.66 3.82 -3.68
CA LEU A 147 -17.35 5.23 -3.95
C LEU A 147 -18.46 5.97 -4.70
N ASP A 148 -19.21 5.30 -5.57
CA ASP A 148 -20.34 5.89 -6.30
C ASP A 148 -21.53 6.16 -5.34
N ASP A 149 -21.66 5.33 -4.29
CA ASP A 149 -22.69 5.47 -3.25
C ASP A 149 -22.28 6.45 -2.12
N VAL A 150 -20.99 6.75 -1.96
CA VAL A 150 -20.47 7.74 -1.01
C VAL A 150 -20.38 9.10 -1.68
N THR A 151 -21.21 10.02 -1.25
CA THR A 151 -21.22 11.38 -1.77
C THR A 151 -20.08 12.21 -1.14
N PRO A 152 -19.59 13.27 -1.79
CA PRO A 152 -18.66 14.22 -1.18
C PRO A 152 -19.16 14.83 0.14
N GLU A 153 -20.48 14.80 0.38
CA GLU A 153 -21.16 15.30 1.58
C GLU A 153 -20.98 14.34 2.77
N ASP A 154 -20.82 13.03 2.54
CA ASP A 154 -20.57 12.02 3.59
C ASP A 154 -19.17 12.17 4.23
N PHE A 155 -18.23 12.82 3.53
CA PHE A 155 -16.90 13.18 4.06
C PHE A 155 -16.90 14.49 4.86
N ALA A 156 -17.99 15.28 4.81
CA ALA A 156 -18.08 16.57 5.48
C ALA A 156 -18.80 16.51 6.85
N GLU A 157 -19.53 15.44 7.15
CA GLU A 157 -20.32 15.30 8.39
C GLU A 157 -19.62 14.47 9.50
N GLY A 158 -18.29 14.57 9.59
CA GLY A 158 -17.49 14.03 10.70
C GLY A 158 -17.21 15.00 11.85
N ASN A 159 -17.95 16.12 11.96
CA ASN A 159 -17.89 17.03 13.10
C ASN A 159 -19.24 17.04 13.84
N GLY A 160 -19.40 16.08 14.74
CA GLY A 160 -20.52 15.98 15.69
C GLY A 160 -20.19 15.10 16.87
#